data_AF-A0A967LP28-F1
#
_entry.id   AF-A0A967LP28-F1
#
_cell.length_a   1.000
_cell.length_b   1.000
_cell.length_c   1.000
_cell.angle_alpha   90.00
_cell.angle_beta   90.00
_cell.angle_gamma   90.00
#
_symmetry.space_group_name_H-M   'P 1'
#
loop_
_entity.id
_entity.type
_entity.pdbx_description
1 polymer ?
#
loop_
_entity_poly.entity_id
_entity_poly.type
_entity_poly.pdbx_seq_one_letter_code
_entity_poly.pdbx_strand_id
1 'polypeptide(L)' 'MPGTISIPLTRTFNTWAGWFVPYDRPFYLIVEERDCPRCVDEAVRDLALIGLDRVAGYFGSAAVEAWASKADHPLATVEE' A
#
# COMPACT_ATOMS: atom_id res chain seq x y z
N MET A 1 9.18 -3.83 -2.87
CA MET A 1 9.50 -4.99 -2.02
C MET A 1 8.79 -6.21 -2.60
N PRO A 2 9.31 -7.44 -2.51
CA PRO A 2 8.55 -8.60 -2.95
C PRO A 2 7.24 -8.73 -2.17
N GLY A 3 6.12 -8.99 -2.85
CA GLY A 3 4.80 -9.13 -2.23
C GLY A 3 4.06 -7.83 -1.90
N THR A 4 4.62 -6.65 -2.24
CA THR A 4 3.87 -5.38 -2.20
C THR A 4 3.25 -5.07 -3.55
N ILE A 5 2.04 -4.53 -3.55
CA ILE A 5 1.32 -4.12 -4.76
C ILE A 5 1.17 -2.60 -4.73
N SER A 6 1.55 -1.93 -5.83
CA SER A 6 1.34 -0.50 -5.99
C SER A 6 -0.02 -0.26 -6.64
N ILE A 7 -0.91 0.44 -5.95
CA ILE A 7 -2.24 0.80 -6.46
C ILE A 7 -2.38 2.32 -6.36
N PRO A 8 -2.56 3.06 -7.48
CA PRO A 8 -2.78 4.49 -7.44
C PRO A 8 -4.05 4.86 -6.67
N LEU A 9 -3.96 5.84 -5.77
CA LEU A 9 -5.11 6.37 -5.03
C LEU A 9 -5.96 7.25 -5.94
N THR A 10 -6.79 6.60 -6.75
CA THR A 10 -7.72 7.22 -7.70
C THR A 10 -9.11 6.62 -7.52
N ARG A 11 -10.09 7.01 -8.34
CA ARG A 11 -11.47 6.47 -8.26
C ARG A 11 -11.58 4.95 -8.48
N THR A 12 -10.55 4.30 -9.00
CA THR A 12 -10.50 2.84 -9.22
C THR A 12 -9.71 2.10 -8.14
N PHE A 13 -9.20 2.81 -7.13
CA PHE A 13 -8.37 2.25 -6.05
C PHE A 13 -9.08 1.09 -5.34
N ASN A 14 -10.34 1.29 -4.96
CA ASN A 14 -11.17 0.27 -4.32
C ASN A 14 -11.38 -0.98 -5.21
N THR A 15 -11.60 -0.81 -6.51
CA THR A 15 -11.77 -1.91 -7.45
C THR A 15 -10.54 -2.80 -7.48
N TRP A 16 -9.35 -2.21 -7.60
CA TRP A 16 -8.09 -2.95 -7.62
C TRP A 16 -7.77 -3.56 -6.27
N ALA A 17 -7.96 -2.81 -5.19
CA ALA A 17 -7.73 -3.32 -3.84
C ALA A 17 -8.61 -4.53 -3.53
N GLY A 18 -9.89 -4.49 -3.90
CA GLY A 18 -10.80 -5.62 -3.70
C GLY A 18 -10.44 -6.87 -4.51
N TRP A 19 -9.69 -6.74 -5.60
CA TRP A 19 -9.22 -7.89 -6.38
C TRP A 19 -7.95 -8.52 -5.79
N PHE A 20 -7.04 -7.70 -5.28
CA PHE A 20 -5.70 -8.14 -4.93
C PHE A 20 -5.45 -8.29 -3.44
N VAL A 21 -6.16 -7.55 -2.58
CA VAL A 21 -5.94 -7.54 -1.14
C VAL A 21 -6.85 -8.58 -0.48
N PRO A 22 -6.28 -9.54 0.26
CA PRO A 22 -7.07 -10.55 0.96
C PRO A 22 -7.81 -9.94 2.16
N TYR A 23 -9.11 -10.27 2.27
CA TYR A 23 -10.02 -9.75 3.30
C TYR A 23 -9.86 -10.41 4.68
N ASP A 24 -9.23 -11.57 4.73
CA ASP A 24 -9.17 -12.45 5.91
C ASP A 24 -7.91 -12.23 6.77
N ARG A 25 -6.99 -11.37 6.35
CA ARG A 25 -5.72 -11.13 7.04
C ARG A 25 -5.37 -9.65 7.14
N PRO A 26 -4.62 -9.25 8.19
CA PRO A 26 -4.12 -7.90 8.29
C PRO A 26 -3.14 -7.57 7.16
N PHE A 27 -3.17 -6.31 6.74
CA PHE A 27 -2.25 -5.76 5.74
C PHE A 27 -1.73 -4.39 6.16
N TYR A 28 -0.65 -3.95 5.52
CA TYR A 28 0.01 -2.67 5.79
C TYR A 28 -0.06 -1.79 4.55
N LEU A 29 -0.15 -0.48 4.77
CA LEU A 29 -0.09 0.51 3.70
C LEU A 29 1.30 1.15 3.62
N ILE A 30 1.73 1.51 2.41
CA ILE A 30 2.91 2.33 2.19
C ILE A 30 2.42 3.60 1.51
N VAL A 31 2.46 4.72 2.23
CA VAL A 31 1.92 6.01 1.78
C VAL A 31 2.87 7.11 2.23
N GLU A 32 3.25 7.98 1.30
CA GLU A 32 4.10 9.13 1.62
C GLU A 32 3.25 10.32 2.10
N GLU A 33 3.20 10.52 3.42
CA GLU A 33 2.44 11.63 4.03
C GLU A 33 2.98 13.01 3.63
N ARG A 34 4.28 13.16 3.34
CA ARG A 34 4.86 14.46 2.97
C ARG A 34 4.23 15.04 1.71
N ASP A 35 3.99 14.20 0.72
CA ASP A 35 3.40 14.62 -0.57
C ASP A 35 1.87 14.67 -0.49
N CYS A 36 1.27 13.92 0.42
CA CYS A 36 -0.18 13.86 0.59
C CYS A 36 -0.59 13.58 2.05
N PRO A 37 -0.80 14.65 2.85
CA PRO A 37 -1.08 14.51 4.29
C PRO A 37 -2.39 13.78 4.63
N ARG A 38 -3.31 13.64 3.66
CA ARG A 38 -4.61 12.97 3.85
C ARG A 38 -4.72 11.63 3.12
N CYS A 39 -3.68 11.19 2.41
CA CYS A 39 -3.76 9.98 1.60
C CYS A 39 -3.92 8.72 2.44
N VAL A 40 -3.37 8.68 3.66
CA VAL A 40 -3.57 7.55 4.58
C VAL A 40 -5.05 7.46 4.97
N ASP A 41 -5.63 8.56 5.44
CA ASP A 41 -7.05 8.60 5.85
C ASP A 41 -7.99 8.25 4.70
N GLU A 42 -7.70 8.77 3.50
CA GLU A 42 -8.47 8.49 2.29
C GLU A 42 -8.37 7.01 1.90
N ALA A 43 -7.16 6.45 1.85
CA ALA A 43 -6.97 5.04 1.54
C ALA A 43 -7.66 4.12 2.55
N VAL A 44 -7.50 4.39 3.86
CA VAL A 44 -8.15 3.61 4.92
C VAL A 44 -9.67 3.68 4.79
N ARG A 45 -10.22 4.87 4.55
CA ARG A 45 -11.66 5.06 4.35
C ARG A 45 -12.17 4.29 3.13
N ASP A 46 -11.49 4.40 1.99
CA ASP A 46 -11.91 3.75 0.75
C ASP A 46 -11.83 2.23 0.84
N LEU A 47 -10.84 1.69 1.53
CA LEU A 47 -10.72 0.26 1.81
C LEU A 47 -11.84 -0.20 2.76
N ALA A 48 -12.14 0.57 3.81
CA ALA A 48 -13.23 0.25 4.73
C ALA A 48 -14.60 0.22 4.02
N LEU A 49 -14.82 1.09 3.01
CA LEU A 49 -16.06 1.10 2.22
C LEU A 49 -16.33 -0.22 1.47
N ILE A 50 -15.28 -0.99 1.16
CA ILE A 50 -15.40 -2.28 0.49
C ILE A 50 -15.19 -3.47 1.44
N GLY A 51 -15.03 -3.23 2.74
CA GLY A 51 -14.82 -4.28 3.75
C GLY A 51 -13.36 -4.67 3.99
N LEU A 52 -12.40 -3.91 3.48
CA LEU A 52 -10.96 -4.07 3.78
C LEU A 52 -10.56 -3.18 4.97
N ASP A 53 -11.03 -3.52 6.17
CA ASP A 53 -10.83 -2.72 7.38
C ASP A 53 -9.67 -3.21 8.28
N ARG A 54 -9.01 -4.32 7.91
CA ARG A 54 -7.90 -4.93 8.67
C ARG A 54 -6.54 -4.25 8.44
N VAL A 55 -6.52 -2.91 8.40
CA VAL A 55 -5.28 -2.14 8.26
C VAL A 55 -4.50 -2.21 9.58
N ALA A 56 -3.36 -2.91 9.58
CA ALA A 56 -2.52 -3.07 10.78
C ALA A 56 -1.62 -1.86 11.07
N GLY A 57 -1.43 -1.00 10.07
CA GLY A 57 -0.61 0.21 10.16
C GLY A 57 -0.17 0.68 8.78
N TYR A 58 0.58 1.77 8.76
CA TYR A 58 1.14 2.32 7.53
C TYR A 58 2.58 2.76 7.74
N PHE A 59 3.33 2.84 6.64
CA PHE A 59 4.71 3.29 6.61
C PHE A 59 4.90 4.37 5.54
N GLY A 60 5.83 5.30 5.77
CA GLY A 60 6.30 6.23 4.75
C GLY A 60 7.21 5.57 3.71
N SER A 61 7.57 6.30 2.65
CA SER A 61 8.47 5.80 1.59
C SER A 61 9.86 5.41 2.11
N ALA A 62 10.28 5.96 3.26
CA ALA A 62 11.50 5.57 3.97
C ALA A 62 11.57 4.06 4.26
N ALA A 63 10.43 3.36 4.41
CA ALA A 63 10.43 1.91 4.56
C ALA A 63 10.91 1.20 3.29
N VAL A 64 10.58 1.73 2.11
CA VAL A 64 11.02 1.22 0.81
C VAL A 64 12.52 1.48 0.64
N GLU A 65 12.99 2.67 0.99
CA GLU A 65 14.41 3.03 0.97
C GLU A 65 15.24 2.14 1.91
N ALA A 66 14.75 1.92 3.14
CA ALA A 66 15.39 1.05 4.12
C ALA A 66 15.43 -0.42 3.69
N TRP A 67 14.42 -0.89 2.94
CA TRP A 67 14.44 -2.22 2.33
C TRP A 67 15.48 -2.31 1.23
N ALA A 68 15.52 -1.33 0.31
CA ALA A 68 16.45 -1.29 -0.80
C ALA A 68 17.92 -1.16 -0.36
N SER A 69 18.17 -0.52 0.78
CA SER A 69 19.52 -0.34 1.34
C SER A 69 20.14 -1.63 1.90
N LYS A 70 19.37 -2.72 2.02
CA LYS A 70 19.89 -4.03 2.45
C LYS A 70 20.37 -4.82 1.24
N ALA A 71 21.60 -5.33 1.32
CA ALA A 71 22.35 -5.90 0.19
C ALA A 71 21.69 -7.11 -0.53
N ASP A 72 20.67 -7.73 0.05
CA ASP A 72 20.02 -8.95 -0.47
C ASP A 72 18.52 -8.76 -0.79
N HIS A 73 18.07 -7.51 -0.92
CA HIS A 73 16.65 -7.15 -0.98
C HIS A 73 16.30 -6.48 -2.31
N PRO A 74 16.17 -7.23 -3.42
CA PRO A 74 15.90 -6.66 -4.73
C PRO A 74 14.53 -5.96 -4.75
N LEU A 75 14.51 -4.77 -5.36
CA LEU A 75 13.27 -4.18 -5.84
C LEU A 75 12.97 -4.81 -7.19
N ALA A 76 11.90 -5.60 -7.26
CA ALA A 76 11.38 -6.06 -8.54
C ALA A 76 10.65 -4.89 -9.19
N THR A 77 11.21 -4.37 -10.29
CA THR A 77 10.49 -3.49 -11.20
C THR A 77 9.80 -4.37 -12.24
N VAL A 78 8.48 -4.33 -12.28
CA VAL A 78 7.72 -4.96 -13.37
C VAL A 78 7.53 -3.85 -14.40
N GLU A 79 8.23 -3.96 -15.53
CA GLU A 79 7.92 -3.15 -16.72
C GLU A 79 6.57 -3.63 -17.27
N GLU A 80 5.71 -2.66 -17.63
CA GLU A 80 4.40 -2.88 -18.27
C GLU A 80 4.53 -3.51 -19.66
#